data_AF-A0A7C7XZJ4-F1
#
_entry.id   AF-A0A7C7XZJ4-F1
#
_cell.length_a   1.000
_cell.length_b   1.000
_cell.length_c   1.000
_cell.angle_alpha   90.00
_cell.angle_beta   90.00
_cell.angle_gamma   90.00
#
_symmetry.space_group_name_H-M   'P 1'
#
loop_
_entity.id
_entity.type
_entity.pdbx_description
1 polymer ?
#
loop_
_entity_poly.entity_id
_entity_poly.type
_entity_poly.pdbx_seq_one_letter_code
_entity_poly.pdbx_strand_id
1 'polypeptide(L)'
;MPNRNQAGRATGSLILLLLMLGVAAGWNYHRNWQLEEATEGARPYQSYAVDDLKALREAYASELHGVRAEFDSAKRNRTRSVRDVGSIAGNIEQFKETTRVSTAIRIAAAGVTEREEQISALEREIEARARFGEGLGRHLKRLTAI
;
A
#
# COMPACT_ATOMS: atom_id res chain seq x y z
N MET A 1 44.23 2.55 51.89
CA MET A 1 42.86 2.09 52.17
C MET A 1 42.13 1.96 50.84
N PRO A 2 41.66 0.75 50.46
CA PRO A 2 41.27 0.47 49.09
C PRO A 2 39.84 0.95 48.78
N ASN A 3 39.66 1.50 47.58
CA ASN A 3 38.41 1.95 46.96
C ASN A 3 37.38 0.82 46.72
N ARG A 4 36.99 0.08 47.76
CA ARG A 4 35.96 -0.98 47.65
C ARG A 4 34.54 -0.42 47.48
N ASN A 5 34.32 0.84 47.87
CA ASN A 5 33.00 1.49 47.82
C ASN A 5 32.68 2.14 46.46
N GLN A 6 33.66 2.33 45.56
CA GLN A 6 33.41 2.85 44.22
C GLN A 6 32.94 1.76 43.26
N ALA A 7 33.50 0.54 43.36
CA ALA A 7 33.09 -0.60 42.54
C ALA A 7 31.61 -0.96 42.77
N GLY A 8 31.13 -1.03 44.02
CA GLY A 8 29.73 -1.34 44.32
C GLY A 8 28.72 -0.29 43.85
N ARG A 9 29.09 1.00 43.87
CA ARG A 9 28.23 2.10 43.38
C ARG A 9 28.17 2.15 41.86
N ALA A 10 29.28 1.88 41.18
CA ALA A 10 29.32 1.77 39.71
C ALA A 10 28.50 0.57 39.23
N THR A 11 28.65 -0.60 39.86
CA THR A 11 27.86 -1.79 39.49
C THR A 11 26.38 -1.62 39.83
N GLY A 12 26.04 -1.03 40.98
CA GLY A 12 24.65 -0.79 41.37
C GLY A 12 23.93 0.23 40.48
N SER A 13 24.60 1.31 40.09
CA SER A 13 24.05 2.31 39.16
C SER A 13 23.92 1.76 37.73
N LEU A 14 24.84 0.90 37.29
CA LEU A 14 24.75 0.22 36.00
C LEU A 14 23.56 -0.75 35.95
N ILE A 15 23.32 -1.52 37.02
CA ILE A 15 22.17 -2.42 37.13
C ILE A 15 20.87 -1.61 37.09
N LEU A 16 20.79 -0.51 37.83
CA LEU A 16 19.62 0.37 37.85
C LEU A 16 19.33 0.99 36.47
N LEU A 17 20.39 1.39 35.76
CA LEU A 17 20.29 1.91 34.40
C LEU A 17 19.83 0.84 33.41
N LEU A 18 20.35 -0.39 33.50
CA LEU A 18 19.87 -1.52 32.70
C LEU A 18 18.41 -1.85 32.98
N LEU A 19 17.98 -1.76 34.24
CA LEU A 19 16.60 -2.02 34.64
C LEU A 19 15.65 -0.93 34.12
N MET A 20 16.04 0.34 34.22
CA MET A 20 15.32 1.47 33.62
C MET A 20 15.21 1.33 32.09
N LEU A 21 16.31 0.98 31.42
CA LEU A 21 16.33 0.75 29.97
C LEU A 21 15.46 -0.46 29.58
N GLY A 22 15.47 -1.53 30.38
CA GLY A 22 14.63 -2.72 30.15
C GLY A 22 13.14 -2.42 30.31
N VAL A 23 12.75 -1.65 31.33
CA VAL A 23 11.35 -1.22 31.54
C VAL A 23 10.91 -0.29 30.42
N ALA A 24 11.75 0.68 30.01
CA ALA A 24 11.44 1.59 28.92
C ALA A 24 11.32 0.85 27.57
N ALA A 25 12.24 -0.07 27.27
CA ALA A 25 12.21 -0.89 26.06
C ALA A 25 10.99 -1.83 26.03
N GLY A 26 10.64 -2.44 27.17
CA GLY A 26 9.45 -3.27 27.29
C GLY A 26 8.14 -2.48 27.11
N TRP A 27 8.07 -1.26 27.66
CA TRP A 27 6.94 -0.36 27.47
C TRP A 27 6.79 0.06 25.99
N ASN A 28 7.88 0.48 25.34
CA ASN A 28 7.87 0.82 23.92
C ASN A 28 7.48 -0.38 23.05
N TYR A 29 7.99 -1.57 23.36
CA TYR A 29 7.62 -2.80 22.67
C TYR A 29 6.11 -3.07 22.76
N HIS A 30 5.54 -2.98 23.97
CA HIS A 30 4.12 -3.24 24.17
C HIS A 30 3.23 -2.19 23.48
N ARG A 31 3.60 -0.90 23.58
CA ARG A 31 2.89 0.18 22.89
C ARG A 31 2.93 0.00 21.36
N ASN A 32 4.10 -0.28 20.80
CA ASN A 32 4.27 -0.46 19.36
C ASN A 32 3.57 -1.72 18.87
N TRP A 33 3.58 -2.79 19.66
CA TRP A 33 2.80 -4.00 19.38
C TRP A 33 1.29 -3.71 19.29
N GLN A 34 0.72 -2.96 20.24
CA GLN A 34 -0.71 -2.60 20.20
C GLN A 34 -1.08 -1.77 18.96
N LEU A 35 -0.21 -0.85 18.55
CA LEU A 35 -0.39 -0.06 17.32
C LEU A 35 -0.36 -0.94 16.07
N GLU A 36 0.51 -1.94 16.03
CA GLU A 36 0.56 -2.93 14.96
C GLU A 36 -0.67 -3.85 14.97
N GLU A 37 -1.08 -4.37 16.13
CA GLU A 37 -2.24 -5.27 16.24
C GLU A 37 -3.56 -4.58 15.81
N ALA A 38 -3.72 -3.29 16.13
CA ALA A 38 -4.83 -2.47 15.64
C ALA A 38 -4.82 -2.25 14.12
N THR A 39 -3.69 -2.49 13.44
CA THR A 39 -3.51 -2.28 11.99
C THR A 39 -3.19 -3.56 11.20
N GLU A 40 -2.98 -4.71 11.85
CA GLU A 40 -2.58 -5.98 11.24
C GLU A 40 -3.75 -6.90 10.89
N GLY A 41 -4.85 -6.89 11.66
CA GLY A 41 -5.93 -7.87 11.56
C GLY A 41 -6.70 -7.96 10.22
N ALA A 42 -6.36 -7.14 9.22
CA ALA A 42 -7.06 -7.07 7.94
C ALA A 42 -6.16 -6.78 6.72
N ARG A 43 -4.88 -7.16 6.75
CA ARG A 43 -3.96 -6.89 5.64
C ARG A 43 -3.94 -8.03 4.60
N PRO A 44 -4.52 -7.85 3.40
CA PRO A 44 -4.68 -8.92 2.40
C PRO A 44 -3.36 -9.46 1.81
N TYR A 45 -2.21 -8.85 2.13
CA TYR A 45 -0.91 -9.19 1.55
C TYR A 45 0.15 -9.58 2.57
N GLN A 46 -0.20 -9.74 3.85
CA GLN A 46 0.77 -9.97 4.93
C GLN A 46 1.61 -11.25 4.73
N SER A 47 1.05 -12.26 4.07
CA SER A 47 1.70 -13.57 3.84
C SER A 47 2.71 -13.59 2.69
N TYR A 48 2.71 -12.60 1.80
CA TYR A 48 3.61 -12.55 0.64
C TYR A 48 4.98 -11.99 1.02
N ALA A 49 6.05 -12.36 0.33
CA ALA A 49 7.35 -11.73 0.49
C ALA A 49 7.38 -10.33 -0.16
N VAL A 50 8.21 -9.40 0.33
CA VAL A 50 8.32 -8.05 -0.26
C VAL A 50 8.72 -8.09 -1.73
N ASP A 51 9.60 -9.00 -2.11
CA ASP A 51 10.04 -9.11 -3.50
C ASP A 51 8.92 -9.63 -4.41
N ASP A 52 8.06 -10.52 -3.90
CA ASP A 52 6.84 -10.94 -4.61
C ASP A 52 5.86 -9.77 -4.76
N LEU A 53 5.69 -8.94 -3.73
CA LEU A 53 4.84 -7.75 -3.80
C LEU A 53 5.35 -6.74 -4.83
N LYS A 54 6.67 -6.54 -4.92
CA LYS A 54 7.27 -5.69 -5.95
C LYS A 54 7.05 -6.27 -7.35
N ALA A 55 7.22 -7.58 -7.51
CA ALA A 55 6.98 -8.26 -8.78
C ALA A 55 5.50 -8.13 -9.20
N LEU A 56 4.57 -8.29 -8.25
CA LEU A 56 3.13 -8.13 -8.49
C LEU A 56 2.77 -6.68 -8.86
N ARG A 57 3.37 -5.70 -8.19
CA ARG A 57 3.21 -4.28 -8.52
C ARG A 57 3.69 -3.98 -9.94
N GLU A 58 4.85 -4.52 -10.31
CA GLU A 58 5.43 -4.33 -11.65
C GLU A 58 4.58 -4.99 -12.73
N ALA A 59 4.07 -6.19 -12.46
CA ALA A 59 3.13 -6.87 -13.36
C ALA A 59 1.86 -6.03 -13.59
N TYR A 60 1.24 -5.51 -12.53
CA TYR A 60 0.07 -4.64 -12.66
C TYR A 60 0.40 -3.30 -13.33
N ALA A 61 1.57 -2.72 -13.08
CA ALA A 61 2.00 -1.51 -13.77
C ALA A 61 2.15 -1.72 -15.28
N SER A 62 2.70 -2.88 -15.68
CA SER A 62 2.77 -3.28 -17.10
C SER A 62 1.38 -3.45 -17.71
N GLU A 63 0.46 -4.12 -17.02
CA GLU A 63 -0.93 -4.29 -17.48
C GLU A 63 -1.68 -2.95 -17.60
N LEU A 64 -1.43 -2.01 -16.68
CA LEU A 64 -2.05 -0.69 -16.67
C LEU A 64 -1.80 0.08 -17.97
N HIS A 65 -0.64 -0.09 -18.60
CA HIS A 65 -0.37 0.51 -19.91
C HIS A 65 -1.33 0.00 -21.00
N GLY A 66 -1.61 -1.30 -21.02
CA GLY A 66 -2.56 -1.90 -21.95
C GLY A 66 -3.98 -1.40 -21.73
N VAL A 67 -4.43 -1.38 -20.46
CA VAL A 67 -5.79 -0.93 -20.11
C VAL A 67 -5.98 0.57 -20.38
N ARG A 68 -4.95 1.41 -20.14
CA ARG A 68 -4.99 2.84 -20.52
C ARG A 68 -5.09 3.04 -22.02
N ALA A 69 -4.36 2.24 -22.80
CA ALA A 69 -4.44 2.31 -24.26
C ALA A 69 -5.84 1.92 -24.78
N GLU A 70 -6.50 0.94 -24.15
CA GLU A 70 -7.88 0.56 -24.45
C GLU A 70 -8.86 1.69 -24.10
N PHE A 71 -8.72 2.30 -22.93
CA PHE A 71 -9.52 3.46 -22.52
C PHE A 71 -9.36 4.65 -23.48
N ASP A 72 -8.13 4.97 -23.88
CA ASP A 72 -7.86 6.02 -24.86
C ASP A 72 -8.46 5.68 -26.24
N SER A 73 -8.41 4.42 -26.65
CA SER A 73 -9.06 3.93 -27.87
C SER A 73 -10.58 4.13 -27.83
N ALA A 74 -11.23 3.74 -26.72
CA ALA A 74 -12.65 3.94 -26.51
C ALA A 74 -13.04 5.42 -26.56
N LYS A 75 -12.22 6.30 -25.96
CA LYS A 75 -12.41 7.76 -26.00
C LYS A 75 -12.29 8.32 -27.42
N ARG A 76 -11.30 7.88 -28.20
CA ARG A 76 -11.13 8.30 -29.62
C ARG A 76 -12.30 7.87 -30.49
N ASN A 77 -12.88 6.69 -30.25
CA ASN A 77 -14.03 6.19 -30.99
C ASN A 77 -15.28 7.07 -30.77
N ARG A 78 -15.48 7.61 -29.55
CA ARG A 78 -16.55 8.57 -29.27
C ARG A 78 -16.44 9.86 -30.09
N THR A 79 -15.23 10.39 -30.25
CA THR A 79 -15.02 11.65 -30.99
C THR A 79 -15.35 11.50 -32.48
N ARG A 80 -15.27 10.30 -33.05
CA ARG A 80 -15.52 10.06 -34.48
C ARG A 80 -17.01 9.88 -34.86
N SER A 81 -17.90 9.56 -33.92
CA SER A 81 -19.28 9.15 -34.27
C SER A 81 -20.29 10.30 -34.39
N VAL A 82 -19.87 11.56 -34.23
CA VAL A 82 -20.78 12.71 -34.30
C VAL A 82 -20.95 13.15 -35.75
N ARG A 83 -21.85 12.46 -36.48
CA ARG A 83 -22.38 12.95 -37.75
C ARG A 83 -23.88 13.07 -37.60
N ASP A 84 -24.40 14.27 -37.82
CA ASP A 84 -25.82 14.56 -37.69
C ASP A 84 -26.58 13.86 -38.82
N VAL A 85 -27.47 12.93 -38.47
CA VAL A 85 -28.24 12.14 -39.44
C VAL A 85 -29.64 12.72 -39.44
N GLY A 86 -29.98 13.54 -40.43
CA GLY A 86 -31.23 14.32 -40.50
C GLY A 86 -32.54 13.51 -40.61
N SER A 87 -32.57 12.25 -40.18
CA SER A 87 -33.76 11.40 -40.11
C SER A 87 -33.96 10.81 -38.71
N ILE A 88 -35.22 10.57 -38.32
CA ILE A 88 -35.57 9.98 -37.02
C ILE A 88 -34.93 8.60 -36.83
N ALA A 89 -34.90 7.77 -37.89
CA ALA A 89 -34.22 6.48 -37.86
C ALA A 89 -32.71 6.63 -37.63
N GLY A 90 -32.10 7.64 -38.25
CA GLY A 90 -30.70 8.01 -38.03
C GLY A 90 -30.41 8.43 -36.59
N ASN A 91 -31.31 9.22 -35.98
CA ASN A 91 -31.17 9.65 -34.59
C ASN A 91 -31.27 8.49 -33.59
N ILE A 92 -32.15 7.51 -33.84
CA ILE A 92 -32.25 6.30 -32.99
C ILE A 92 -30.96 5.47 -33.08
N GLU A 93 -30.42 5.30 -34.28
CA GLU A 93 -29.18 4.54 -34.48
C GLU A 93 -27.98 5.27 -33.85
N GLN A 94 -27.90 6.58 -34.01
CA GLN A 94 -26.89 7.42 -33.35
C GLN A 94 -26.98 7.34 -31.81
N PHE A 95 -28.18 7.30 -31.25
CA PHE A 95 -28.39 7.14 -29.82
C PHE A 95 -27.92 5.77 -29.31
N LYS A 96 -28.24 4.68 -30.03
CA LYS A 96 -27.74 3.33 -29.71
C LYS A 96 -26.22 3.27 -29.75
N GLU A 97 -25.61 3.83 -30.78
CA GLU A 97 -24.15 3.84 -30.92
C GLU A 97 -23.49 4.67 -29.82
N THR A 98 -24.03 5.84 -29.50
CA THR A 98 -23.54 6.69 -28.40
C THR A 98 -23.63 5.96 -27.06
N THR A 99 -24.73 5.23 -26.83
CA THR A 99 -24.91 4.43 -25.60
C THR A 99 -23.87 3.32 -25.52
N ARG A 100 -23.67 2.57 -26.62
CA ARG A 100 -22.67 1.49 -26.71
C ARG A 100 -21.26 2.00 -26.41
N VAL A 101 -20.86 3.10 -27.06
CA VAL A 101 -19.55 3.73 -26.84
C VAL A 101 -19.40 4.24 -25.41
N SER A 102 -20.44 4.86 -24.84
CA SER A 102 -20.42 5.35 -23.46
C SER A 102 -20.30 4.22 -22.43
N THR A 103 -20.90 3.06 -22.70
CA THR A 103 -20.72 1.85 -21.89
C THR A 103 -19.31 1.30 -22.01
N ALA A 104 -18.76 1.21 -23.23
CA ALA A 104 -17.38 0.77 -23.45
C ALA A 104 -16.36 1.65 -22.70
N ILE A 105 -16.53 2.98 -22.75
CA ILE A 105 -15.67 3.92 -22.00
C ILE A 105 -15.77 3.68 -20.49
N ARG A 106 -16.98 3.45 -19.95
CA ARG A 106 -17.18 3.19 -18.52
C ARG A 106 -16.52 1.89 -18.07
N ILE A 107 -16.64 0.83 -18.88
CA ILE A 107 -15.99 -0.46 -18.60
C ILE A 107 -14.46 -0.31 -18.62
N ALA A 108 -13.92 0.34 -19.65
CA ALA A 108 -12.48 0.59 -19.74
C ALA A 108 -11.97 1.47 -18.59
N ALA A 109 -12.72 2.50 -18.19
CA ALA A 109 -12.39 3.34 -17.03
C ALA A 109 -12.37 2.54 -15.73
N ALA A 110 -13.37 1.68 -15.50
CA ALA A 110 -13.41 0.82 -14.33
C ALA A 110 -12.20 -0.12 -14.28
N GLY A 111 -11.78 -0.66 -15.43
CA GLY A 111 -10.54 -1.44 -15.53
C GLY A 111 -9.30 -0.64 -15.14
N VAL A 112 -9.17 0.62 -15.57
CA VAL A 112 -8.06 1.49 -15.15
C VAL A 112 -8.08 1.71 -13.64
N THR A 113 -9.23 2.09 -13.09
CA THR A 113 -9.38 2.36 -11.64
C THR A 113 -9.05 1.12 -10.80
N GLU A 114 -9.55 -0.05 -11.19
CA GLU A 114 -9.27 -1.30 -10.47
C GLU A 114 -7.77 -1.60 -10.41
N ARG A 115 -7.04 -1.43 -11.53
CA ARG A 115 -5.58 -1.65 -11.56
C ARG A 115 -4.82 -0.60 -10.76
N GLU A 116 -5.24 0.65 -10.79
CA GLU A 116 -4.64 1.71 -9.96
C GLU A 116 -4.88 1.46 -8.47
N GLU A 117 -6.06 0.98 -8.09
CA GLU A 117 -6.37 0.59 -6.70
C GLU A 117 -5.52 -0.59 -6.23
N GLN A 118 -5.35 -1.63 -7.08
CA GLN A 118 -4.47 -2.78 -6.80
C GLN A 118 -3.01 -2.34 -6.60
N ILE A 119 -2.49 -1.49 -7.49
CA ILE A 119 -1.12 -0.94 -7.36
C ILE A 119 -1.00 -0.13 -6.07
N SER A 120 -1.95 0.77 -5.79
CA SER A 120 -1.94 1.59 -4.58
C SER A 120 -1.99 0.74 -3.30
N ALA A 121 -2.76 -0.35 -3.30
CA ALA A 121 -2.80 -1.28 -2.18
C ALA A 121 -1.45 -1.98 -1.95
N LEU A 122 -0.77 -2.41 -3.01
CA LEU A 122 0.56 -3.01 -2.93
C LEU A 122 1.62 -1.99 -2.48
N GLU A 123 1.57 -0.76 -2.97
CA GLU A 123 2.49 0.31 -2.56
C GLU A 123 2.34 0.63 -1.07
N ARG A 124 1.11 0.73 -0.56
CA ARG A 124 0.85 0.91 0.88
C ARG A 124 1.45 -0.22 1.72
N GLU A 125 1.35 -1.46 1.24
CA GLU A 125 1.91 -2.60 1.96
C GLU A 125 3.45 -2.60 1.93
N ILE A 126 4.06 -2.34 0.76
CA ILE A 126 5.51 -2.23 0.61
C ILE A 126 6.05 -1.10 1.50
N GLU A 127 5.39 0.06 1.50
CA GLU A 127 5.78 1.19 2.34
C GLU A 127 5.64 0.87 3.82
N ALA A 128 4.54 0.23 4.23
CA ALA A 128 4.37 -0.19 5.61
C ALA A 128 5.49 -1.14 6.05
N ARG A 129 5.90 -2.09 5.21
CA ARG A 129 7.00 -3.00 5.53
C ARG A 129 8.35 -2.30 5.56
N ALA A 130 8.59 -1.31 4.70
CA ALA A 130 9.79 -0.47 4.80
C ALA A 130 9.81 0.31 6.13
N ARG A 131 8.66 0.86 6.55
CA ARG A 131 8.52 1.62 7.80
C ARG A 131 8.62 0.75 9.05
N PHE A 132 8.04 -0.43 9.08
CA PHE A 132 8.01 -1.30 10.28
C PHE A 132 9.10 -2.37 10.30
N GLY A 133 9.75 -2.66 9.17
CA GLY A 133 10.77 -3.70 9.03
C GLY A 133 10.18 -5.12 8.98
N GLU A 134 11.00 -6.09 8.58
CA GLU A 134 10.63 -7.50 8.53
C GLU A 134 11.42 -8.33 9.54
N GLY A 135 10.83 -9.44 10.01
CA GLY A 135 11.47 -10.40 10.91
C GLY A 135 12.15 -9.74 12.12
N LEU A 136 13.45 -9.97 12.27
CA LEU A 136 14.23 -9.47 13.40
C LEU A 136 14.36 -7.94 13.42
N GLY A 137 14.34 -7.29 12.25
CA GLY A 137 14.35 -5.83 12.13
C GLY A 137 13.08 -5.19 12.67
N ARG A 138 11.95 -5.90 12.59
CA ARG A 138 10.68 -5.48 13.18
C ARG A 138 10.72 -5.47 14.70
N HIS A 139 11.27 -6.53 15.29
CA HIS A 139 11.44 -6.61 16.75
C HIS A 139 12.39 -5.53 17.27
N LEU A 140 13.49 -5.26 16.55
CA LEU A 140 14.39 -4.16 16.89
C LEU A 140 13.68 -2.81 16.81
N LYS A 141 12.93 -2.54 15.74
CA LYS A 141 12.13 -1.30 15.63
C LYS A 141 11.09 -1.17 16.74
N ARG A 142 10.42 -2.24 17.15
CA ARG A 142 9.48 -2.19 18.30
C ARG A 142 10.16 -1.77 19.60
N LEU A 143 11.41 -2.16 19.81
CA LEU A 143 12.19 -1.81 21.00
C LEU A 143 12.72 -0.36 20.94
N THR A 144 13.06 0.14 19.76
CA THR A 144 13.81 1.40 19.61
C THR A 144 13.00 2.57 19.04
N ALA A 145 11.85 2.34 18.41
CA ALA A 145 11.01 3.40 17.88
C ALA A 145 10.32 4.16 19.04
N ILE A 146 10.57 5.47 19.12
CA ILE A 146 10.04 6.41 20.11
C ILE A 146 8.85 7.17 19.53
#